data_AF-A0AA41WK64-F1
#
_entry.id   AF-A0AA41WK64-F1
#
_cell.length_a   1.000
_cell.length_b   1.000
_cell.length_c   1.000
_cell.angle_alpha   90.00
_cell.angle_beta   90.00
_cell.angle_gamma   90.00
#
_symmetry.space_group_name_H-M   'P 1'
#
loop_
_entity.id
_entity.type
_entity.pdbx_description
1 polymer ?
#
loop_
_entity_poly.entity_id
_entity_poly.type
_entity_poly.pdbx_seq_one_letter_code
_entity_poly.pdbx_strand_id
1 'polypeptide(L)'
;MADLRTLLLNQDTGGGELFESPRERLAFYRSEIHFEAGLLAERTTSYLTSQSFLMIAFASSMANDNPDWGELFRLVVPSVLALLGLITSLHAMPGIKANFDVIERWHQKQSELLQVEGRVGLLPNQESALFGEGNSPVGGHRYKKSLMFSLRTPMIFSLVWTIFGVMCLILNFSD
;
A
#
# COMPACT_ATOMS: atom_id res chain seq x y z
N MET A 1 9.13 36.93 17.35
CA MET A 1 9.06 35.74 18.23
C MET A 1 8.72 34.57 17.35
N ALA A 2 9.69 33.70 17.07
CA ALA A 2 9.45 32.48 16.31
C ALA A 2 8.43 31.62 17.06
N ASP A 3 7.37 31.22 16.37
CA ASP A 3 6.27 30.46 16.95
C ASP A 3 6.81 29.09 17.42
N LEU A 4 6.55 28.72 18.67
CA LEU A 4 7.04 27.46 19.24
C LEU A 4 6.59 26.25 18.38
N ARG A 5 5.46 26.42 17.68
CA ARG A 5 4.92 25.48 16.72
C ARG A 5 5.78 25.31 15.47
N THR A 6 6.36 26.39 14.93
CA THR A 6 7.27 26.29 13.78
C THR A 6 8.61 25.68 14.17
N LEU A 7 9.08 25.90 15.41
CA LEU A 7 10.25 25.24 15.96
C LEU A 7 10.04 23.73 16.19
N LEU A 8 8.87 23.31 16.69
CA LEU A 8 8.54 21.90 16.89
C LEU A 8 8.34 21.15 15.56
N LEU A 9 7.72 21.78 14.56
CA LEU A 9 7.68 21.25 13.18
C LEU A 9 9.09 21.10 12.57
N ASN A 10 10.02 21.95 12.97
CA ASN A 10 11.44 21.91 12.59
C ASN A 10 12.28 20.90 13.36
N GLN A 11 11.77 20.34 14.46
CA GLN A 11 12.56 19.43 15.29
C GLN A 11 12.40 17.98 14.82
N ASP A 12 11.22 17.62 14.31
CA ASP A 12 10.94 16.29 13.71
C ASP A 12 11.39 16.16 12.25
N THR A 13 11.71 17.29 11.62
CA THR A 13 12.38 17.34 10.32
C THR A 13 13.63 18.17 10.53
N GLY A 14 14.83 17.57 10.58
CA GLY A 14 16.10 18.31 10.61
C GLY A 14 16.36 19.21 9.39
N GLY A 15 15.30 19.69 8.71
CA GLY A 15 15.29 20.51 7.52
C GLY A 15 15.03 21.99 7.80
N GLY A 16 15.03 22.43 9.06
CA GLY A 16 14.98 23.85 9.39
C GLY A 16 16.12 24.69 8.84
N GLU A 17 17.26 24.06 8.60
CA GLU A 17 18.43 24.66 7.96
C GLU A 17 18.58 24.24 6.48
N LEU A 18 17.73 23.34 5.96
CA LEU A 18 17.91 22.75 4.62
C LEU A 18 17.12 23.47 3.51
N PHE A 19 16.09 24.24 3.85
CA PHE A 19 15.21 24.85 2.85
C PHE A 19 15.09 26.36 3.04
N GLU A 20 15.40 27.12 1.99
CA GLU A 20 15.40 28.58 2.03
C GLU A 20 13.98 29.16 1.85
N SER A 21 13.05 28.39 1.28
CA SER A 21 11.67 28.84 1.05
C SER A 21 10.58 27.80 1.38
N PRO A 22 9.37 28.24 1.81
CA PRO A 22 8.20 27.37 1.97
C PRO A 22 7.82 26.59 0.70
N ARG A 23 8.09 27.17 -0.47
CA ARG A 23 7.84 26.54 -1.78
C ARG A 23 8.76 25.34 -2.01
N GLU A 24 10.03 25.42 -1.61
CA GLU A 24 10.97 24.30 -1.68
C GLU A 24 10.57 23.17 -0.74
N ARG A 25 10.12 23.50 0.49
CA ARG A 25 9.59 22.51 1.44
C ARG A 25 8.40 21.76 0.85
N LEU A 26 7.46 22.48 0.23
CA LEU A 26 6.29 21.86 -0.40
C LEU A 26 6.64 21.01 -1.62
N ALA A 27 7.61 21.44 -2.42
CA ALA A 27 8.12 20.65 -3.55
C ALA A 27 8.79 19.36 -3.06
N PHE A 28 9.59 19.43 -2.00
CA PHE A 28 10.23 18.29 -1.35
C PHE A 28 9.21 17.29 -0.79
N TYR A 29 8.20 17.74 -0.05
CA TYR A 29 7.15 16.83 0.45
C TYR A 29 6.38 16.17 -0.69
N ARG A 30 6.14 16.88 -1.79
CA ARG A 30 5.47 16.31 -2.97
C ARG A 30 6.34 15.23 -3.62
N SER A 31 7.65 15.46 -3.79
CA SER A 31 8.56 14.44 -4.35
C SER A 31 8.63 13.22 -3.45
N GLU A 32 8.66 13.41 -2.13
CA GLU A 32 8.70 12.30 -1.17
C GLU A 32 7.41 11.47 -1.20
N ILE A 33 6.24 12.13 -1.23
CA ILE A 33 4.95 11.43 -1.37
C ILE A 33 4.90 10.63 -2.68
N HIS A 34 5.38 11.19 -3.80
CA HIS A 34 5.43 10.45 -5.06
C HIS A 34 6.40 9.27 -5.04
N PHE A 35 7.56 9.44 -4.40
CA PHE A 35 8.55 8.39 -4.24
C PHE A 35 8.00 7.22 -3.41
N GLU A 36 7.45 7.51 -2.22
CA GLU A 36 6.86 6.51 -1.33
C GLU A 36 5.63 5.82 -1.96
N ALA A 37 4.80 6.58 -2.68
CA ALA A 37 3.69 6.01 -3.44
C ALA A 37 4.16 5.06 -4.55
N GLY A 38 5.24 5.41 -5.24
CA GLY A 38 5.87 4.57 -6.26
C GLY A 38 6.42 3.27 -5.66
N LEU A 39 7.14 3.36 -4.54
CA LEU A 39 7.68 2.21 -3.84
C LEU A 39 6.57 1.27 -3.33
N LEU A 40 5.46 1.83 -2.82
CA LEU A 40 4.29 1.05 -2.43
C LEU A 40 3.66 0.33 -3.64
N ALA A 41 3.52 1.01 -4.77
CA ALA A 41 2.98 0.41 -5.99
C ALA A 41 3.86 -0.71 -6.53
N GLU A 42 5.19 -0.53 -6.51
CA GLU A 42 6.16 -1.55 -6.92
C GLU A 42 6.07 -2.80 -6.03
N ARG A 43 6.08 -2.63 -4.70
CA ARG A 43 5.93 -3.74 -3.75
C ARG A 43 4.60 -4.47 -3.93
N THR A 44 3.51 -3.72 -4.12
CA THR A 44 2.18 -4.30 -4.37
C THR A 44 2.16 -5.11 -5.66
N THR A 45 2.79 -4.60 -6.72
CA THR A 45 2.87 -5.26 -8.03
C THR A 45 3.72 -6.54 -7.95
N SER A 46 4.86 -6.49 -7.27
CA SER A 46 5.72 -7.66 -7.02
C SER A 46 4.97 -8.74 -6.23
N TYR A 47 4.26 -8.34 -5.17
CA TYR A 47 3.40 -9.24 -4.40
C TYR A 47 2.31 -9.88 -5.27
N LEU A 48 1.56 -9.07 -6.03
CA LEU A 48 0.52 -9.57 -6.94
C LEU A 48 1.07 -10.58 -7.96
N THR A 49 2.24 -10.28 -8.53
CA THR A 49 2.92 -11.14 -9.49
C THR A 49 3.28 -12.48 -8.85
N SER A 50 3.86 -12.48 -7.65
CA SER A 50 4.17 -13.69 -6.90
C SER A 50 2.92 -14.52 -6.60
N GLN A 51 1.83 -13.89 -6.17
CA GLN A 51 0.55 -14.55 -5.90
C GLN A 51 -0.05 -15.17 -7.17
N SER A 52 0.02 -14.49 -8.30
CA SER A 52 -0.44 -15.03 -9.60
C SER A 52 0.36 -16.27 -10.01
N PHE A 53 1.69 -16.27 -9.86
CA PHE A 53 2.50 -17.46 -10.12
C PHE A 53 2.11 -18.63 -9.23
N LEU A 54 1.87 -18.37 -7.94
CA LEU A 54 1.47 -19.40 -6.99
C LEU A 54 0.10 -19.98 -7.33
N MET A 55 -0.85 -19.13 -7.72
CA MET A 55 -2.20 -19.55 -8.16
C MET A 55 -2.15 -20.42 -9.43
N ILE A 56 -1.31 -20.07 -10.39
CA ILE A 56 -1.09 -20.87 -11.60
C ILE A 56 -0.51 -22.23 -11.21
N ALA A 57 0.55 -22.26 -10.39
CA ALA A 57 1.17 -23.50 -9.92
C ALA A 57 0.16 -24.39 -9.19
N PHE A 58 -0.68 -23.80 -8.32
CA PHE A 58 -1.75 -24.51 -7.61
C PHE A 58 -2.72 -25.17 -8.60
N ALA A 59 -3.27 -24.40 -9.55
CA ALA A 59 -4.21 -24.92 -10.54
C ALA A 59 -3.57 -26.03 -11.41
N SER A 60 -2.31 -25.83 -11.85
CA SER A 60 -1.57 -26.84 -12.60
C SER A 60 -1.34 -28.12 -11.81
N SER A 61 -1.03 -28.01 -10.51
CA SER A 61 -0.84 -29.19 -9.65
C SER A 61 -2.14 -29.96 -9.38
N MET A 62 -3.27 -29.25 -9.26
CA MET A 62 -4.60 -29.87 -9.14
C MET A 62 -5.04 -30.57 -10.43
N ALA A 63 -4.63 -30.07 -11.60
CA ALA A 63 -4.96 -30.66 -12.91
C ALA A 63 -4.14 -31.93 -13.25
N ASN A 64 -3.28 -32.41 -12.36
CA ASN A 64 -2.36 -33.51 -12.67
C ASN A 64 -3.05 -34.90 -12.70
N ASP A 65 -3.43 -35.41 -13.88
CA ASP A 65 -4.13 -36.71 -14.06
C ASP A 65 -3.23 -37.95 -14.08
N ASN A 66 -2.04 -37.89 -13.45
CA ASN A 66 -1.14 -39.04 -13.48
C ASN A 66 -1.73 -40.24 -12.69
N PRO A 67 -1.88 -41.44 -13.30
CA PRO A 67 -2.52 -42.58 -12.67
C PRO A 67 -1.70 -43.22 -11.54
N ASP A 68 -0.38 -43.02 -11.50
CA ASP A 68 0.50 -43.69 -10.53
C ASP A 68 0.72 -42.86 -9.25
N TRP A 69 0.87 -41.54 -9.39
CA TRP A 69 1.22 -40.64 -8.28
C TRP A 69 0.38 -39.35 -8.25
N GLY A 70 -0.61 -39.22 -9.14
CA GLY A 70 -1.40 -38.00 -9.28
C GLY A 70 -2.20 -37.65 -8.04
N GLU A 71 -2.77 -38.65 -7.37
CA GLU A 71 -3.58 -38.46 -6.14
C GLU A 71 -2.73 -37.89 -4.99
N LEU A 72 -1.58 -38.52 -4.70
CA LEU A 72 -0.66 -38.04 -3.66
C LEU A 72 -0.11 -36.65 -4.01
N PHE A 73 0.17 -36.38 -5.28
CA PHE A 73 0.69 -35.10 -5.73
C PHE A 73 -0.36 -33.97 -5.63
N ARG A 74 -1.62 -34.25 -6.00
CA ARG A 74 -2.77 -33.34 -5.83
C ARG A 74 -3.09 -33.06 -4.37
N LEU A 75 -2.65 -33.93 -3.45
CA LEU A 75 -2.77 -33.66 -2.03
C LEU A 75 -1.64 -32.76 -1.53
N VAL A 76 -0.40 -33.22 -1.68
CA VAL A 76 0.75 -32.61 -1.01
C VAL A 76 1.11 -31.26 -1.63
N VAL A 77 1.21 -31.19 -2.95
CA VAL A 77 1.72 -29.99 -3.64
C VAL A 77 0.74 -28.82 -3.53
N PRO A 78 -0.56 -28.98 -3.87
CA PRO A 78 -1.57 -27.94 -3.65
C PRO A 78 -1.67 -27.46 -2.20
N SER A 79 -1.60 -28.37 -1.21
CA SER A 79 -1.68 -28.00 0.21
C SER A 79 -0.49 -27.16 0.65
N VAL A 80 0.73 -27.53 0.23
CA VAL A 80 1.95 -26.74 0.52
C VAL A 80 1.88 -25.38 -0.17
N LEU A 81 1.43 -25.32 -1.43
CA LEU A 81 1.26 -24.07 -2.15
C LEU A 81 0.21 -23.17 -1.50
N ALA A 82 -0.89 -23.73 -1.02
CA ALA A 82 -1.91 -22.98 -0.31
C ALA A 82 -1.40 -22.39 1.02
N LEU A 83 -0.64 -23.17 1.78
CA LEU A 83 -0.01 -22.71 3.02
C LEU A 83 1.01 -21.60 2.74
N LEU A 84 1.83 -21.77 1.69
CA LEU A 84 2.81 -20.77 1.27
C LEU A 84 2.13 -19.47 0.81
N GLY A 85 1.03 -19.58 0.06
CA GLY A 85 0.21 -18.45 -0.35
C GLY A 85 -0.34 -17.70 0.86
N LEU A 86 -0.88 -18.41 1.85
CA LEU A 86 -1.38 -17.83 3.09
C LEU A 86 -0.28 -17.11 3.88
N ILE A 87 0.86 -17.76 4.11
CA ILE A 87 1.98 -17.18 4.87
C ILE A 87 2.51 -15.93 4.19
N THR A 88 2.70 -15.97 2.85
CA THR A 88 3.18 -14.81 2.09
C THR A 88 2.18 -13.66 2.09
N SER A 89 0.86 -13.93 2.06
CA SER A 89 -0.17 -12.91 2.24
C SER A 89 -0.12 -12.25 3.62
N LEU A 90 0.05 -13.05 4.69
CA LEU A 90 0.14 -12.53 6.05
C LEU A 90 1.41 -11.68 6.27
N HIS A 91 2.54 -12.09 5.70
CA HIS A 91 3.79 -11.31 5.76
C HIS A 91 3.76 -10.02 4.90
N ALA A 92 3.03 -10.00 3.80
CA ALA A 92 2.91 -8.79 2.97
C ALA A 92 2.08 -7.69 3.65
N MET A 93 1.13 -8.06 4.51
CA MET A 93 0.23 -7.13 5.20
C MET A 93 0.94 -6.05 6.04
N PRO A 94 1.87 -6.37 6.97
CA PRO A 94 2.57 -5.34 7.74
C PRO A 94 3.43 -4.42 6.87
N GLY A 95 4.05 -4.95 5.82
CA GLY A 95 4.90 -4.16 4.91
C GLY A 95 4.10 -3.12 4.11
N ILE A 96 2.92 -3.51 3.61
CA ILE A 96 2.01 -2.59 2.91
C ILE A 96 1.42 -1.56 3.88
N LYS A 97 1.06 -1.98 5.10
CA LYS A 97 0.53 -1.07 6.13
C LYS A 97 1.55 -0.03 6.59
N ALA A 98 2.79 -0.44 6.85
CA ALA A 98 3.83 0.49 7.29
C ALA A 98 4.11 1.60 6.26
N ASN A 99 4.17 1.24 4.97
CA ASN A 99 4.33 2.22 3.89
C ASN A 99 3.11 3.15 3.77
N PHE A 100 1.90 2.62 3.95
CA PHE A 100 0.68 3.44 3.99
C PHE A 100 0.74 4.47 5.12
N ASP A 101 1.17 4.07 6.32
CA ASP A 101 1.28 4.95 7.48
C ASP A 101 2.34 6.05 7.25
N VAL A 102 3.44 5.76 6.55
CA VAL A 102 4.45 6.77 6.14
C VAL A 102 3.83 7.79 5.19
N ILE A 103 3.11 7.33 4.17
CA ILE A 103 2.44 8.22 3.21
C ILE A 103 1.41 9.10 3.91
N GLU A 104 0.59 8.54 4.82
CA GLU A 104 -0.41 9.31 5.55
C GLU A 104 0.24 10.40 6.43
N ARG A 105 1.37 10.08 7.09
CA ARG A 105 2.16 11.05 7.86
C ARG A 105 2.70 12.20 7.00
N TRP A 106 3.23 11.90 5.82
CA TRP A 106 3.70 12.95 4.90
C TRP A 106 2.56 13.82 4.38
N HIS A 107 1.41 13.21 4.10
CA HIS A 107 0.22 13.92 3.66
C HIS A 107 -0.33 14.85 4.76
N GLN A 108 -0.27 14.41 6.02
CA GLN A 108 -0.63 15.23 7.17
C GLN A 108 0.33 16.42 7.33
N LYS A 109 1.65 16.20 7.27
CA LYS A 109 2.65 17.28 7.31
C LYS A 109 2.43 18.33 6.20
N GLN A 110 2.11 17.88 4.98
CA GLN A 110 1.77 18.78 3.88
C GLN A 110 0.52 19.61 4.17
N SER A 111 -0.54 19.00 4.71
CA SER A 111 -1.77 19.71 5.07
C SER A 111 -1.59 20.71 6.20
N GLU A 112 -0.76 20.39 7.20
CA GLU A 112 -0.48 21.26 8.34
C GLU A 112 0.30 22.50 7.90
N LEU A 113 1.29 22.34 7.03
CA LEU A 113 2.02 23.46 6.44
C LEU A 113 1.11 24.34 5.59
N LEU A 114 0.25 23.75 4.77
CA LEU A 114 -0.72 24.48 3.98
C LEU A 114 -1.75 25.22 4.84
N GLN A 115 -2.05 24.78 6.06
CA GLN A 115 -2.94 25.50 6.98
C GLN A 115 -2.22 26.60 7.78
N VAL A 116 -0.97 26.36 8.17
CA VAL A 116 -0.15 27.32 8.94
C VAL A 116 0.34 28.46 8.03
N GLU A 117 0.77 28.16 6.81
CA GLU A 117 1.19 29.15 5.80
C GLU A 117 0.01 29.63 4.93
N GLY A 118 -1.14 28.93 4.95
CA GLY A 118 -2.36 29.20 4.17
C GLY A 118 -3.18 30.43 4.56
N ARG A 119 -2.69 31.30 5.45
CA ARG A 119 -3.11 32.72 5.40
C ARG A 119 -2.63 33.41 4.11
N VAL A 120 -1.71 32.79 3.37
CA VAL A 120 -1.28 33.19 2.01
C VAL A 120 -2.15 32.50 0.94
N GLY A 121 -3.46 32.42 1.18
CA GLY A 121 -4.46 32.01 0.19
C GLY A 121 -4.84 33.12 -0.79
N LEU A 122 -3.87 33.96 -1.20
CA LEU A 122 -4.03 34.97 -2.24
C LEU A 122 -2.71 35.06 -3.02
N LEU A 123 -2.43 33.99 -3.76
CA LEU A 123 -1.48 34.11 -4.88
C LEU A 123 -2.14 35.03 -5.94
N PRO A 124 -1.43 36.05 -6.47
CA PRO A 124 -2.01 37.05 -7.39
C PRO A 124 -2.46 36.48 -8.75
N ASN A 125 -2.03 35.28 -9.08
CA ASN A 125 -2.50 34.56 -10.26
C ASN A 125 -3.51 33.52 -9.80
N GLN A 126 -4.76 33.70 -10.22
CA GLN A 126 -5.88 32.77 -10.09
C GLN A 126 -5.64 31.42 -10.79
N GLU A 127 -4.49 30.79 -10.59
CA GLU A 127 -4.23 29.39 -10.96
C GLU A 127 -4.60 28.46 -9.79
N SER A 128 -5.65 28.80 -9.03
CA SER A 128 -6.21 27.91 -8.00
C SER A 128 -7.14 26.84 -8.59
N ALA A 129 -7.02 26.54 -9.89
CA ALA A 129 -7.85 25.56 -10.59
C ALA A 129 -7.20 24.16 -10.70
N LEU A 130 -6.02 23.93 -10.12
CA LEU A 130 -5.38 22.60 -10.04
C LEU A 130 -5.54 21.94 -8.66
N PHE A 131 -6.13 22.65 -7.71
CA PHE A 131 -6.45 22.15 -6.37
C PHE A 131 -7.96 22.24 -6.19
N GLY A 132 -8.61 21.09 -6.05
CA GLY A 132 -10.05 20.93 -6.09
C GLY A 132 -10.83 22.05 -5.39
N GLU A 133 -11.80 22.59 -6.09
CA GLU A 133 -12.79 23.54 -5.58
C GLU A 133 -13.41 23.03 -4.28
N GLY A 134 -13.64 23.96 -3.34
CA GLY A 134 -14.72 23.93 -2.36
C GLY A 134 -14.74 22.72 -1.41
N ASN A 135 -14.35 22.95 -0.15
CA ASN A 135 -14.66 22.11 1.01
C ASN A 135 -14.25 20.62 0.98
N SER A 136 -13.58 20.14 -0.07
CA SER A 136 -13.01 18.80 -0.07
C SER A 136 -11.57 18.85 0.46
N PRO A 137 -11.21 18.05 1.48
CA PRO A 137 -9.85 18.05 2.01
C PRO A 137 -8.85 17.75 0.89
N VAL A 138 -7.90 18.67 0.74
CA VAL A 138 -6.85 18.71 -0.29
C VAL A 138 -6.24 17.31 -0.47
N GLY A 139 -6.49 16.70 -1.64
CA GLY A 139 -5.81 15.47 -2.07
C GLY A 139 -6.16 14.16 -1.35
N GLY A 140 -7.03 14.17 -0.33
CA GLY A 140 -7.14 13.01 0.57
C GLY A 140 -7.97 11.84 0.03
N HIS A 141 -9.17 12.09 -0.51
CA HIS A 141 -10.19 11.02 -0.57
C HIS A 141 -10.00 10.03 -1.73
N ARG A 142 -9.70 10.51 -2.94
CA ARG A 142 -9.51 9.65 -4.13
C ARG A 142 -8.21 8.87 -4.06
N TYR A 143 -7.15 9.51 -3.59
CA TYR A 143 -5.84 8.88 -3.37
C TYR A 143 -5.92 7.83 -2.25
N LYS A 144 -6.52 8.16 -1.10
CA LYS A 144 -6.77 7.19 -0.01
C LYS A 144 -7.62 6.01 -0.48
N LYS A 145 -8.61 6.23 -1.35
CA LYS A 145 -9.42 5.15 -1.95
C LYS A 145 -8.60 4.24 -2.87
N SER A 146 -7.66 4.79 -3.64
CA SER A 146 -6.73 4.02 -4.47
C SER A 146 -5.77 3.19 -3.61
N LEU A 147 -5.24 3.75 -2.52
CA LEU A 147 -4.36 3.03 -1.59
C LEU A 147 -5.10 1.98 -0.75
N MET A 148 -6.39 2.18 -0.47
CA MET A 148 -7.21 1.18 0.21
C MET A 148 -7.34 -0.13 -0.58
N PHE A 149 -7.20 -0.10 -1.92
CA PHE A 149 -7.13 -1.33 -2.72
C PHE A 149 -5.90 -2.14 -2.34
N SER A 150 -4.71 -1.52 -2.35
CA SER A 150 -3.45 -2.18 -1.96
C SER A 150 -3.50 -2.76 -0.55
N LEU A 151 -4.16 -2.10 0.39
CA LEU A 151 -4.35 -2.60 1.76
C LEU A 151 -5.28 -3.82 1.86
N ARG A 152 -6.27 -3.94 0.96
CA ARG A 152 -7.22 -5.06 0.96
C ARG A 152 -6.68 -6.30 0.25
N THR A 153 -5.78 -6.12 -0.72
CA THR A 153 -5.24 -7.22 -1.53
C THR A 153 -4.66 -8.38 -0.71
N PRO A 154 -3.82 -8.17 0.33
CA PRO A 154 -3.31 -9.26 1.16
C PRO A 154 -4.42 -10.02 1.91
N MET A 155 -5.46 -9.33 2.36
CA MET A 155 -6.61 -9.98 3.03
C MET A 155 -7.39 -10.87 2.07
N ILE A 156 -7.62 -10.40 0.84
CA ILE A 156 -8.33 -11.17 -0.18
C ILE A 156 -7.56 -12.45 -0.50
N PHE A 157 -6.25 -12.36 -0.74
CA PHE A 157 -5.43 -13.55 -1.02
C PHE A 157 -5.33 -14.48 0.18
N SER A 158 -5.19 -13.97 1.40
CA SER A 158 -5.22 -14.79 2.61
C SER A 158 -6.52 -15.60 2.73
N LEU A 159 -7.67 -14.98 2.43
CA LEU A 159 -8.96 -15.67 2.41
C LEU A 159 -9.01 -16.74 1.32
N VAL A 160 -8.60 -16.40 0.09
CA VAL A 160 -8.57 -17.34 -1.05
C VAL A 160 -7.70 -18.56 -0.73
N TRP A 161 -6.49 -18.36 -0.22
CA TRP A 161 -5.59 -19.45 0.14
C TRP A 161 -6.10 -20.29 1.29
N THR A 162 -6.79 -19.69 2.26
CA THR A 162 -7.46 -20.43 3.33
C THR A 162 -8.56 -21.32 2.76
N ILE A 163 -9.41 -20.80 1.87
CA ILE A 163 -10.46 -21.57 1.21
C ILE A 163 -9.87 -22.72 0.41
N PHE A 164 -8.80 -22.50 -0.35
CA PHE A 164 -8.14 -23.54 -1.12
C PHE A 164 -7.48 -24.61 -0.25
N GLY A 165 -6.80 -24.22 0.83
CA GLY A 165 -6.23 -25.17 1.78
C GLY A 165 -7.31 -26.04 2.43
N VAL A 166 -8.42 -25.43 2.85
CA VAL A 166 -9.58 -26.17 3.39
C VAL A 166 -10.19 -27.09 2.33
N MET A 167 -10.31 -26.64 1.09
CA MET A 167 -10.83 -27.46 0.00
C MET A 167 -9.95 -28.69 -0.26
N CYS A 168 -8.62 -28.54 -0.24
CA CYS A 168 -7.69 -29.68 -0.35
C CYS A 168 -7.90 -30.70 0.78
N LEU A 169 -8.13 -30.23 2.01
CA LEU A 169 -8.43 -31.12 3.15
C LEU A 169 -9.78 -31.82 2.98
N ILE A 170 -10.83 -31.10 2.58
CA ILE A 170 -12.17 -31.67 2.39
C ILE A 170 -12.15 -32.76 1.31
N LEU A 171 -11.50 -32.51 0.18
CA LEU A 171 -11.36 -33.50 -0.89
C LEU A 171 -10.66 -34.76 -0.38
N ASN A 172 -9.61 -34.60 0.42
CA ASN A 172 -8.91 -35.75 1.00
C ASN A 172 -9.73 -36.58 2.00
N PHE A 173 -10.64 -35.95 2.75
CA PHE A 173 -11.52 -36.68 3.67
C PHE A 173 -12.79 -37.24 3.01
N SER A 174 -13.09 -36.80 1.78
CA SER A 174 -14.30 -37.20 1.04
C SER A 174 -14.05 -38.33 0.02
N ASP A 175 -12.79 -38.56 -0.36
CA ASP A 175 -12.31 -39.74 -1.07
C ASP A 175 -11.90 -40.86 -0.09
#